data_AF-A0A0L7K3P3-F1
#
_entry.id   AF-A0A0L7K3P3-F1
#
_cell.length_a   1.000
_cell.length_b   1.000
_cell.length_c   1.000
_cell.angle_alpha   90.00
_cell.angle_beta   90.00
_cell.angle_gamma   90.00
#
_symmetry.space_group_name_H-M   'P 1'
#
loop_
_entity.id
_entity.type
_entity.pdbx_description
1 polymer ?
#
loop_
_entity_poly.entity_id
_entity_poly.type
_entity_poly.pdbx_seq_one_letter_code
_entity_poly.pdbx_strand_id
1 'polypeptide(L)'
;MLVSSPIPIFVILYVYHRFVKAWGPAIMKDRPPFQLKNTIIAYNIIQIALSVYLASECITRVYLPGYYSMWCQKIINEDTPMERDVVSRVWLYYMIKVIDLMDTVFFVLRKKFNQVSFLHVYHHLGMCMLGFVGTK
;
A
#
# COMPACT_ATOMS: atom_id res chain seq x y z
N MET A 1 0.71 13.81 -9.77
CA MET A 1 -0.47 13.19 -10.42
C MET A 1 -1.37 12.43 -9.44
N LEU A 2 -0.88 11.44 -8.67
CA LEU A 2 -1.73 10.75 -7.66
C LEU A 2 -1.95 11.53 -6.35
N VAL A 3 -0.98 12.35 -5.93
CA VAL A 3 -1.07 13.14 -4.68
C VAL A 3 -1.62 14.56 -4.93
N SER A 4 -1.66 14.99 -6.20
CA SER A 4 -2.07 16.34 -6.61
C SER A 4 -3.54 16.65 -6.33
N SER A 5 -4.38 15.61 -6.33
CA SER A 5 -5.81 15.71 -6.02
C SER A 5 -6.21 14.47 -5.22
N PRO A 6 -7.16 14.57 -4.28
CA PRO A 6 -7.69 13.40 -3.60
C PRO A 6 -8.62 12.55 -4.48
N ILE A 7 -9.07 13.08 -5.63
CA ILE A 7 -10.03 12.40 -6.50
C ILE A 7 -9.53 11.04 -7.00
N PRO A 8 -8.29 10.89 -7.51
CA PRO A 8 -7.80 9.60 -8.01
C PRO A 8 -7.80 8.51 -6.94
N ILE A 9 -7.37 8.82 -5.71
CA ILE A 9 -7.34 7.81 -4.64
C ILE A 9 -8.76 7.42 -4.21
N PHE A 10 -9.70 8.35 -4.10
CA PHE A 10 -11.09 8.02 -3.80
C PHE A 10 -11.73 7.14 -4.88
N VAL A 11 -11.44 7.41 -6.15
CA VAL A 11 -11.91 6.58 -7.27
C VAL A 11 -11.33 5.17 -7.18
N ILE A 12 -10.02 5.04 -6.94
CA ILE A 12 -9.35 3.73 -6.78
C ILE A 12 -9.98 2.95 -5.62
N LEU A 13 -10.15 3.57 -4.45
CA LEU A 13 -10.71 2.91 -3.27
C LEU A 13 -12.18 2.53 -3.45
N TYR A 14 -12.97 3.36 -4.13
CA TYR A 14 -14.36 3.05 -4.45
C TYR A 14 -14.47 1.86 -5.40
N VAL A 15 -13.71 1.86 -6.50
CA VAL A 15 -13.68 0.76 -7.48
C VAL A 15 -13.21 -0.52 -6.81
N TYR A 16 -12.15 -0.44 -6.01
CA TYR A 16 -11.64 -1.55 -5.21
C TYR A 16 -12.70 -2.12 -4.28
N HIS A 17 -13.37 -1.28 -3.49
CA HIS A 17 -14.39 -1.74 -2.55
C HIS A 17 -15.55 -2.43 -3.27
N ARG A 18 -15.98 -1.86 -4.41
CA ARG A 18 -17.06 -2.42 -5.23
C ARG A 18 -16.65 -3.74 -5.87
N PHE A 19 -15.41 -3.84 -6.32
CA PHE A 19 -14.84 -5.07 -6.87
C PHE A 19 -14.82 -6.18 -5.82
N VAL A 20 -14.26 -5.91 -4.63
CA VAL A 20 -14.09 -6.92 -3.59
C VAL A 20 -15.43 -7.42 -3.04
N LYS A 21 -16.41 -6.53 -2.83
CA LYS A 21 -17.70 -6.91 -2.24
C LYS A 21 -18.74 -7.43 -3.22
N ALA A 22 -18.73 -6.98 -4.47
CA ALA A 22 -19.83 -7.27 -5.39
C ALA A 22 -19.36 -7.83 -6.73
N TRP A 23 -18.58 -7.09 -7.49
CA TRP A 23 -18.27 -7.48 -8.88
C TRP A 23 -17.41 -8.73 -8.95
N GLY A 24 -16.33 -8.81 -8.17
CA GLY A 24 -15.44 -9.96 -8.14
C GLY A 24 -16.14 -11.25 -7.70
N PRO A 25 -16.85 -11.28 -6.56
CA PRO A 25 -17.65 -12.44 -6.15
C PRO A 25 -18.71 -12.84 -7.19
N ALA A 26 -19.38 -11.89 -7.82
CA ALA A 26 -20.38 -12.16 -8.87
C ALA A 26 -19.75 -12.78 -10.13
N ILE A 27 -18.63 -12.23 -10.62
CA ILE A 27 -17.89 -12.77 -11.77
C ILE A 27 -17.35 -14.17 -11.47
N MET A 28 -16.91 -14.40 -10.24
CA MET A 28 -16.35 -15.68 -9.83
C MET A 28 -17.41 -16.74 -9.52
N LYS A 29 -18.70 -16.38 -9.35
CA LYS A 29 -19.76 -17.31 -8.95
C LYS A 29 -19.74 -18.59 -9.78
N ASP A 30 -19.77 -18.45 -11.10
CA ASP A 30 -19.85 -19.55 -12.07
C ASP A 30 -18.48 -19.99 -12.63
N ARG A 31 -17.36 -19.51 -12.06
CA ARG A 31 -16.00 -19.83 -12.50
C ARG A 31 -15.22 -20.65 -11.47
N PRO A 32 -14.33 -21.57 -11.87
CA PRO A 32 -13.41 -22.21 -10.94
C PRO A 32 -12.40 -21.20 -10.37
N PRO A 33 -11.83 -21.43 -9.17
CA PRO A 33 -10.81 -20.55 -8.60
C PRO A 33 -9.55 -20.54 -9.47
N PHE A 34 -9.00 -19.36 -9.73
CA PHE A 34 -7.78 -19.22 -10.53
C PHE A 34 -6.56 -19.78 -9.80
N GLN A 35 -5.67 -20.48 -10.53
CA GLN A 35 -4.40 -20.97 -10.00
C GLN A 35 -3.30 -19.92 -10.12
N LEU A 36 -3.34 -18.92 -9.24
CA LEU A 36 -2.39 -17.78 -9.24
C LEU A 36 -1.19 -17.99 -8.30
N LYS A 37 -0.83 -19.25 -7.97
CA LYS A 37 0.17 -19.54 -6.93
C LYS A 37 1.52 -18.86 -7.22
N ASN A 38 2.05 -19.02 -8.43
CA ASN A 38 3.35 -18.47 -8.80
C ASN A 38 3.32 -16.93 -8.87
N THR A 39 2.23 -16.35 -9.35
CA THR A 39 2.03 -14.90 -9.38
C THR A 39 2.02 -14.30 -7.97
N ILE A 40 1.31 -14.94 -7.03
CA ILE A 40 1.26 -14.48 -5.62
C ILE A 40 2.63 -14.62 -4.96
N ILE A 41 3.37 -15.70 -5.23
CA ILE A 41 4.73 -15.86 -4.71
C ILE A 41 5.64 -14.73 -5.22
N ALA A 42 5.64 -14.47 -6.53
CA ALA A 42 6.44 -13.39 -7.11
C ALA A 42 6.06 -12.02 -6.53
N TYR A 43 4.76 -11.75 -6.43
CA TYR A 43 4.23 -10.53 -5.82
C TYR A 43 4.69 -10.34 -4.37
N ASN A 44 4.57 -11.39 -3.53
CA ASN A 44 4.99 -11.35 -2.14
C ASN A 44 6.50 -11.11 -2.01
N ILE A 45 7.32 -11.74 -2.86
CA ILE A 45 8.77 -11.53 -2.87
C ILE A 45 9.09 -10.07 -3.20
N ILE A 46 8.42 -9.48 -4.20
CA ILE A 46 8.59 -8.08 -4.56
C ILE A 46 8.21 -7.16 -3.40
N GLN A 47 7.06 -7.40 -2.76
CA GLN A 47 6.64 -6.61 -1.59
C GLN A 47 7.62 -6.71 -0.43
N ILE A 48 8.14 -7.91 -0.13
CA ILE A 48 9.14 -8.11 0.92
C ILE A 48 10.41 -7.33 0.57
N ALA A 49 10.90 -7.44 -0.66
CA ALA A 49 12.11 -6.72 -1.11
C ALA A 49 11.94 -5.20 -1.00
N LEU A 50 10.81 -4.66 -1.45
CA LEU A 50 10.51 -3.23 -1.35
C LEU A 50 10.37 -2.75 0.11
N SER A 51 9.78 -3.58 0.97
CA SER A 51 9.62 -3.27 2.40
C SER A 51 10.96 -3.28 3.13
N VAL A 52 11.82 -4.27 2.86
CA VAL A 52 13.19 -4.34 3.40
C VAL A 52 14.02 -3.16 2.90
N TYR A 53 13.91 -2.81 1.63
CA TYR A 53 14.58 -1.65 1.06
C TYR A 53 14.19 -0.36 1.79
N LEU A 54 12.90 -0.06 1.93
CA LEU A 54 12.42 1.12 2.66
C LEU A 54 12.85 1.12 4.13
N ALA A 55 12.75 -0.02 4.81
CA ALA A 55 13.17 -0.14 6.21
C ALA A 55 14.67 0.13 6.36
N SER A 56 15.50 -0.40 5.45
CA SER A 56 16.95 -0.20 5.47
C SER A 56 17.35 1.25 5.23
N GLU A 57 16.70 1.93 4.27
CA GLU A 57 16.93 3.36 4.00
C GLU A 57 16.51 4.22 5.20
N CYS A 58 15.37 3.92 5.82
CA CYS A 58 14.89 4.62 7.00
C CYS A 58 15.87 4.46 8.18
N ILE A 59 16.30 3.23 8.47
CA ILE A 59 17.23 2.98 9.58
C ILE A 59 18.59 3.64 9.33
N THR A 60 19.18 3.42 8.15
CA THR A 60 20.57 3.82 7.89
C THR A 60 20.73 5.31 7.64
N ARG A 61 19.73 5.98 7.06
CA ARG A 61 19.83 7.40 6.69
C ARG A 61 19.17 8.32 7.72
N VAL A 62 18.08 7.90 8.36
CA VAL A 62 17.30 8.77 9.25
C VAL A 62 17.67 8.55 10.72
N TYR A 63 17.63 7.31 11.20
CA TYR A 63 17.74 7.03 12.64
C TYR A 63 19.16 6.75 13.12
N LEU A 64 19.95 5.97 12.37
CA LEU A 64 21.32 5.59 12.77
C LEU A 64 22.28 6.80 12.83
N PRO A 65 22.20 7.78 11.91
CA PRO A 65 22.98 9.01 12.01
C PRO A 65 22.45 10.00 13.06
N GLY A 66 21.30 9.71 13.69
CA GLY A 66 20.62 10.62 14.61
C GLY A 66 20.01 11.85 13.92
N TYR A 67 19.75 11.78 12.61
CA TYR A 67 19.17 12.89 11.86
C TYR A 67 17.76 13.23 12.37
N TYR A 68 16.95 12.20 12.65
CA TYR A 68 15.66 12.35 13.33
C TYR A 68 15.70 11.80 14.76
N SER A 69 14.96 12.47 15.64
CA SER A 69 14.70 11.98 16.98
C SER A 69 13.76 10.76 16.94
N MET A 70 14.08 9.72 17.71
CA MET A 70 13.20 8.55 17.93
C MET A 70 11.94 8.88 18.75
N TRP A 71 11.88 10.09 19.31
CA TRP A 71 10.77 10.56 20.13
C TRP A 71 9.86 11.47 19.31
N CYS A 72 9.88 12.77 19.61
CA CYS A 72 9.16 13.78 18.85
C CYS A 72 10.08 14.35 17.77
N GLN A 73 9.79 14.04 16.51
CA GLN A 73 10.41 14.66 15.36
C GLN A 73 9.41 15.60 14.70
N LYS A 74 9.80 16.88 14.55
CA LYS A 74 9.00 17.84 13.78
C LYS A 74 9.14 17.56 12.29
N ILE A 75 8.10 17.88 11.52
CA ILE A 75 8.18 17.87 10.06
C ILE A 75 9.13 18.98 9.62
N ILE A 76 10.14 18.63 8.82
CA ILE A 76 11.09 19.56 8.25
C ILE A 76 10.63 19.88 6.82
N ASN A 77 10.19 21.12 6.59
CA ASN A 77 9.73 21.58 5.27
C ASN A 77 10.86 22.27 4.47
N GLU A 78 12.10 22.13 4.92
CA GLU A 78 13.26 22.73 4.26
C GLU A 78 13.67 21.90 3.05
N ASP A 79 14.02 22.59 1.98
CA ASP A 79 14.35 21.97 0.71
C ASP A 79 15.80 21.49 0.67
N THR A 80 16.11 20.46 1.47
CA THR A 80 17.45 19.86 1.53
C THR A 80 17.49 18.57 0.71
N PRO A 81 18.68 18.15 0.21
CA PRO A 81 18.82 16.88 -0.51
C PRO A 81 18.34 15.68 0.32
N MET A 82 18.55 15.70 1.63
CA MET A 82 18.12 14.65 2.55
C MET A 82 16.59 14.59 2.68
N GLU A 83 15.94 15.73 2.87
CA GLU A 83 14.48 15.79 2.97
C GLU A 83 13.80 15.40 1.65
N ARG A 84 14.37 15.79 0.50
CA ARG A 84 13.89 15.31 -0.82
C ARG A 84 13.95 13.79 -0.94
N ASP A 85 15.03 13.16 -0.46
CA ASP A 85 15.16 11.71 -0.43
C ASP A 85 14.11 11.08 0.50
N VAL A 86 13.91 11.62 1.70
CA VAL A 86 12.88 11.16 2.65
C VAL A 86 11.49 11.24 2.03
N VAL A 87 11.11 12.37 1.44
CA VAL A 87 9.83 12.56 0.75
C VAL A 87 9.66 11.56 -0.40
N SER A 88 10.72 11.30 -1.18
CA SER A 88 10.69 10.28 -2.23
C SER A 88 10.41 8.87 -1.68
N ARG A 89 10.98 8.51 -0.52
CA ARG A 89 10.72 7.21 0.14
C ARG A 89 9.32 7.15 0.76
N VAL A 90 8.81 8.23 1.33
CA VAL A 90 7.42 8.32 1.82
C VAL A 90 6.44 8.15 0.66
N TRP A 91 6.73 8.75 -0.50
CA TRP A 91 5.93 8.54 -1.71
C TRP A 91 6.00 7.07 -2.20
N LEU A 92 7.18 6.45 -2.19
CA LEU A 92 7.32 5.03 -2.53
C LEU A 92 6.53 4.13 -1.57
N TYR A 93 6.55 4.42 -0.27
CA TYR A 93 5.73 3.73 0.72
C TYR A 93 4.23 3.82 0.40
N TYR A 94 3.74 5.02 0.06
CA TYR A 94 2.36 5.20 -0.36
C TYR A 94 2.01 4.36 -1.59
N MET A 95 2.89 4.32 -2.60
CA MET A 95 2.68 3.48 -3.79
C MET A 95 2.62 1.98 -3.45
N ILE A 96 3.45 1.51 -2.51
CA ILE A 96 3.38 0.13 -2.02
C ILE A 96 2.01 -0.14 -1.37
N LYS A 97 1.49 0.79 -0.56
CA LYS A 97 0.15 0.62 0.04
C LYS A 97 -0.98 0.56 -0.96
N VAL A 98 -0.87 1.27 -2.08
CA VAL A 98 -1.82 1.13 -3.19
C VAL A 98 -1.68 -0.26 -3.84
N ILE A 99 -0.45 -0.77 -4.00
CA ILE A 99 -0.21 -2.11 -4.55
C ILE A 99 -0.75 -3.20 -3.60
N ASP A 100 -0.66 -3.03 -2.29
CA ASP A 100 -1.20 -3.96 -1.27
C ASP A 100 -2.71 -4.24 -1.46
N LEU A 101 -3.45 -3.36 -2.15
CA LEU A 101 -4.85 -3.62 -2.51
C LEU A 101 -5.01 -4.87 -3.40
N MET A 102 -3.96 -5.28 -4.13
CA MET A 102 -3.99 -6.48 -4.98
C MET A 102 -4.18 -7.77 -4.17
N ASP A 103 -3.85 -7.78 -2.87
CA ASP A 103 -3.97 -8.97 -2.02
C ASP A 103 -5.40 -9.49 -1.94
N THR A 104 -6.36 -8.59 -1.70
CA THR A 104 -7.78 -8.97 -1.67
C THR A 104 -8.31 -9.31 -3.04
N VAL A 105 -7.80 -8.69 -4.11
CA VAL A 105 -8.13 -9.06 -5.48
C VAL A 105 -7.75 -10.52 -5.71
N PHE A 106 -6.54 -10.93 -5.31
CA PHE A 106 -6.11 -12.32 -5.38
C PHE A 106 -6.97 -13.25 -4.51
N PHE A 107 -7.39 -12.83 -3.32
CA PHE A 107 -8.29 -13.64 -2.48
C PHE A 107 -9.64 -13.88 -3.15
N VAL A 108 -10.22 -12.84 -3.77
CA VAL A 108 -11.49 -12.93 -4.50
C VAL A 108 -11.35 -13.85 -5.72
N LEU A 109 -10.30 -13.69 -6.53
CA LEU A 109 -10.04 -14.53 -7.70
C LEU A 109 -9.77 -16.01 -7.34
N ARG A 110 -9.31 -16.28 -6.12
CA ARG A 110 -9.12 -17.64 -5.59
C ARG A 110 -10.32 -18.19 -4.83
N LYS A 111 -11.45 -17.47 -4.78
CA LYS A 111 -12.62 -17.80 -3.96
C LYS A 111 -12.30 -18.00 -2.47
N LYS A 112 -11.30 -17.30 -1.95
CA LYS A 112 -10.88 -17.35 -0.53
C LYS A 112 -11.56 -16.24 0.27
N PHE A 113 -12.88 -16.18 0.24
CA PHE A 113 -13.66 -15.11 0.88
C PHE A 113 -13.48 -15.04 2.40
N ASN A 114 -13.13 -16.15 3.06
CA ASN A 114 -12.83 -16.16 4.49
C ASN A 114 -11.62 -15.28 4.87
N GLN A 115 -10.72 -14.99 3.91
CA GLN A 115 -9.57 -14.11 4.12
C GLN A 115 -9.94 -12.63 3.93
N VAL A 116 -11.07 -12.34 3.27
CA VAL A 116 -11.59 -10.98 3.05
C VAL A 116 -12.45 -10.57 4.25
N SER A 117 -11.81 -10.39 5.40
CA SER A 117 -12.48 -9.93 6.61
C SER A 117 -12.75 -8.42 6.57
N PHE A 118 -13.69 -7.95 7.40
CA PHE A 118 -13.92 -6.52 7.59
C PHE A 118 -12.63 -5.79 7.98
N LEU A 119 -11.88 -6.35 8.94
CA LEU A 119 -10.64 -5.75 9.41
C LEU A 119 -9.60 -5.61 8.29
N HIS A 120 -9.47 -6.63 7.45
CA HIS A 120 -8.52 -6.61 6.35
C HIS A 120 -8.88 -5.51 5.34
N VAL A 121 -10.14 -5.45 4.88
CA VAL A 121 -10.58 -4.40 3.96
C VAL A 121 -10.47 -3.00 4.59
N TYR A 122 -10.88 -2.83 5.84
CA TYR A 122 -10.77 -1.56 6.58
C TYR A 122 -9.31 -1.10 6.70
N HIS A 123 -8.40 -2.00 7.08
CA HIS A 123 -6.98 -1.73 7.17
C HIS A 123 -6.40 -1.25 5.83
N HIS A 124 -6.63 -1.99 4.73
CA HIS A 124 -6.07 -1.61 3.43
C HIS A 124 -6.61 -0.27 2.92
N LEU A 125 -7.91 0.01 3.11
CA LEU A 125 -8.50 1.31 2.78
C LEU A 125 -7.91 2.45 3.64
N GLY A 126 -7.84 2.23 4.96
CA GLY A 126 -7.34 3.21 5.92
C GLY A 126 -5.87 3.55 5.68
N MET A 127 -5.02 2.55 5.45
CA MET A 127 -3.59 2.76 5.18
C MET A 127 -3.35 3.53 3.88
N CYS A 128 -4.16 3.31 2.84
CA CYS A 128 -4.08 4.10 1.61
C CYS A 128 -4.48 5.57 1.83
N MET A 129 -5.55 5.80 2.59
CA MET A 129 -6.01 7.15 2.94
C MET A 129 -4.98 7.89 3.80
N LEU A 130 -4.43 7.24 4.82
CA LEU A 130 -3.37 7.80 5.67
C LEU A 130 -2.10 8.09 4.85
N GLY A 131 -1.72 7.19 3.94
CA GLY A 131 -0.58 7.40 3.05
C GLY A 131 -0.77 8.61 2.13
N PHE A 132 -2.00 8.84 1.61
CA PHE A 132 -2.31 10.03 0.84
C PHE A 132 -2.22 11.31 1.69
N VAL A 133 -2.78 11.31 2.90
CA VAL A 133 -2.71 12.48 3.80
C VAL A 133 -1.26 12.77 4.22
N GLY A 134 -0.47 11.73 4.50
CA GLY A 134 0.93 11.88 4.90
C GLY A 134 1.90 12.26 3.78
N THR A 135 1.50 12.11 2.50
CA THR A 135 2.33 12.51 1.34
C THR A 135 1.99 13.91 0.81
N LYS A 136 0.91 14.53 1.30
CA LYS A 136 0.37 15.79 0.82
C LYS A 136 0.77 16.94 1.74
#